data_AF-A0A401IMF1-F1
#
_entry.id   AF-A0A401IMF1-F1
#
_cell.length_a   1.000
_cell.length_b   1.000
_cell.length_c   1.000
_cell.angle_alpha   90.00
_cell.angle_beta   90.00
_cell.angle_gamma   90.00
#
_symmetry.space_group_name_H-M   'P 1'
#
loop_
_entity.id
_entity.type
_entity.pdbx_description
1 polymer ?
#
loop_
_entity_poly.entity_id
_entity_poly.type
_entity_poly.pdbx_seq_one_letter_code
_entity_poly.pdbx_strand_id
1 'polypeptide(L)' 'MSIYIGNLSYEVTQENLKEIFTEYGTVERVQLPMDRETGQPRGFGFVEMATEDQETAAIEALDGA' A
#
# COMPACT_ATOMS: atom_id res chain seq x y z
N MET A 1 7.80 -8.42 5.11
CA MET A 1 8.00 -6.99 5.44
C MET A 1 6.86 -6.24 4.82
N SER A 2 5.88 -5.87 5.63
CA SER A 2 4.55 -5.50 5.17
C SER A 2 4.16 -4.14 5.76
N ILE A 3 4.05 -3.17 4.88
CA ILE A 3 3.67 -1.80 5.18
C ILE A 3 2.15 -1.74 5.29
N TYR A 4 1.66 -1.27 6.44
CA TYR A 4 0.26 -0.94 6.61
C TYR A 4 0.00 0.49 6.14
N ILE A 5 -1.01 0.66 5.28
CA ILE A 5 -1.42 1.97 4.77
C ILE A 5 -2.87 2.20 5.19
N GLY A 6 -3.08 3.16 6.08
CA GLY A 6 -4.41 3.55 6.57
C GLY A 6 -4.92 4.83 5.90
N ASN A 7 -6.19 5.15 6.15
CA ASN A 7 -6.84 6.38 5.68
C ASN A 7 -6.78 6.58 4.15
N LEU A 8 -6.80 5.47 3.40
CA LEU A 8 -6.81 5.50 1.94
C LEU A 8 -8.17 6.00 1.42
N SER A 9 -8.13 6.83 0.37
CA SER A 9 -9.34 7.19 -0.37
C SER A 9 -9.99 5.95 -0.98
N TYR A 10 -11.32 5.95 -1.08
CA TYR A 10 -12.10 4.89 -1.71
C TYR A 10 -11.83 4.73 -3.22
N GLU A 11 -11.11 5.66 -3.81
CA GLU A 11 -10.68 5.62 -5.21
C GLU A 11 -9.33 4.91 -5.40
N VAL A 12 -8.58 4.67 -4.33
CA VAL A 12 -7.27 4.03 -4.40
C VAL A 12 -7.43 2.58 -4.82
N THR A 13 -6.67 2.18 -5.82
CA THR A 13 -6.60 0.80 -6.32
C THR A 13 -5.30 0.13 -5.94
N GLN A 14 -5.26 -1.19 -6.07
CA GLN A 14 -4.03 -1.97 -5.89
C GLN A 14 -2.94 -1.54 -6.88
N GLU A 15 -3.31 -1.14 -8.09
CA GLU A 15 -2.37 -0.63 -9.10
C GLU A 15 -1.74 0.69 -8.66
N ASN A 16 -2.52 1.63 -8.13
CA ASN A 16 -1.98 2.89 -7.64
C ASN A 16 -0.98 2.69 -6.50
N LEU A 17 -1.31 1.82 -5.53
CA LEU A 17 -0.36 1.47 -4.47
C LEU A 17 0.89 0.84 -5.08
N LYS A 18 0.74 -0.13 -5.99
CA LYS A 18 1.90 -0.78 -6.61
C LYS A 18 2.80 0.23 -7.33
N GLU A 19 2.23 1.15 -8.10
CA GLU A 19 2.99 2.18 -8.83
C GLU A 19 3.76 3.10 -7.89
N ILE A 20 3.12 3.59 -6.83
CA ILE A 20 3.76 4.46 -5.83
C ILE A 20 4.92 3.71 -5.14
N PHE A 21 4.66 2.50 -4.65
CA PHE A 21 5.65 1.73 -3.90
C PHE A 21 6.77 1.18 -4.79
N THR A 22 6.56 1.06 -6.11
CA THR A 22 7.63 0.61 -7.02
C THR A 22 8.75 1.63 -7.17
N GLU A 23 8.50 2.91 -6.88
CA GLU A 23 9.53 3.95 -6.88
C GLU A 23 10.57 3.74 -5.76
N TYR A 24 10.15 3.10 -4.67
CA TYR A 24 10.97 2.83 -3.49
C TYR A 24 11.57 1.42 -3.50
N GLY A 25 11.10 0.51 -4.37
CA GLY A 25 11.63 -0.84 -4.43
C GLY A 25 10.79 -1.83 -5.23
N THR A 26 11.01 -3.11 -4.97
CA THR A 26 10.25 -4.19 -5.60
C THR A 26 9.07 -4.55 -4.71
N VAL A 27 7.86 -4.36 -5.25
CA VAL A 27 6.61 -4.76 -4.58
C VAL A 27 6.35 -6.24 -4.84
N GLU A 28 6.43 -7.06 -3.80
CA GLU A 28 6.12 -8.49 -3.83
C GLU A 28 4.60 -8.71 -3.87
N ARG A 29 3.87 -7.96 -3.04
CA ARG A 29 2.43 -8.14 -2.89
C ARG A 29 1.73 -6.85 -2.53
N VAL A 30 0.52 -6.68 -3.06
CA VAL A 30 -0.42 -5.64 -2.61
C VAL A 30 -1.71 -6.33 -2.17
N GLN A 31 -2.26 -5.89 -1.05
CA GLN A 31 -3.58 -6.29 -0.58
C GLN A 31 -4.39 -5.04 -0.27
N LEU A 32 -5.53 -4.90 -0.96
CA LEU A 32 -6.51 -3.86 -0.67
C LEU A 32 -7.84 -4.52 -0.29
N PRO A 33 -8.11 -4.70 1.01
CA PRO A 33 -9.37 -5.27 1.46
C PRO A 33 -10.53 -4.38 1.01
N MET A 34 -11.45 -4.98 0.25
CA MET A 34 -12.69 -4.36 -0.17
C MET A 34 -13.83 -4.88 0.72
N ASP A 35 -14.75 -3.97 1.03
CA ASP A 35 -16.00 -4.27 1.69
C ASP A 35 -16.87 -5.12 0.76
N ARG A 36 -17.32 -6.27 1.25
CA ARG A 36 -18.05 -7.26 0.41
C ARG A 36 -19.50 -6.88 0.17
N GLU A 37 -20.06 -5.97 0.97
CA GLU A 37 -21.45 -5.55 0.85
C GLU A 37 -21.59 -4.38 -0.12
N THR A 38 -20.67 -3.43 -0.04
CA THR A 38 -20.67 -2.21 -0.87
C THR A 38 -19.73 -2.30 -2.08
N GLY A 39 -18.77 -3.23 -2.07
CA GLY A 39 -17.70 -3.31 -3.07
C GLY A 39 -16.65 -2.21 -2.95
N GLN A 40 -16.72 -1.36 -1.91
CA GLN A 40 -15.81 -0.22 -1.74
C GLN A 40 -14.56 -0.61 -0.96
N PRO A 41 -13.41 0.06 -1.16
CA PRO A 41 -12.23 -0.16 -0.33
C PRO A 41 -12.53 0.12 1.15
N ARG A 42 -11.95 -0.65 2.06
CA ARG A 42 -12.14 -0.42 3.50
C ARG A 42 -11.37 0.79 4.04
N GLY A 43 -10.72 1.57 3.17
CA GLY A 43 -9.89 2.72 3.53
C GLY A 43 -8.53 2.34 4.11
N PHE A 44 -8.09 1.10 3.90
CA PHE A 44 -6.75 0.64 4.27
C PHE A 44 -6.25 -0.43 3.31
N GLY A 45 -4.94 -0.63 3.28
CA GLY A 45 -4.26 -1.62 2.47
C GLY A 45 -2.94 -2.06 3.09
N PHE A 46 -2.36 -3.11 2.51
CA PHE A 46 -1.05 -3.62 2.85
C PHE A 46 -0.19 -3.76 1.60
N VAL A 47 1.06 -3.34 1.70
CA VAL A 47 2.06 -3.51 0.63
C VAL A 47 3.25 -4.27 1.20
N GLU A 48 3.63 -5.34 0.53
CA GLU A 48 4.78 -6.18 0.90
C GLU A 48 5.94 -5.85 -0.03
N MET A 49 7.05 -5.39 0.56
CA MET A 49 8.28 -5.05 -0.16
C MET A 49 9.25 -6.23 -0.14
N ALA A 50 10.13 -6.31 -1.13
CA ALA A 50 11.11 -7.40 -1.23
C ALA A 50 12.18 -7.36 -0.14
N THR A 51 12.55 -6.19 0.38
CA THR A 51 13.58 -6.03 1.43
C THR A 51 13.20 -5.00 2.49
N GLU A 52 13.88 -5.06 3.64
CA GLU A 52 13.60 -4.25 4.83
C GLU A 52 14.04 -2.80 4.61
N ASP A 53 15.14 -2.62 3.87
CA ASP A 53 15.60 -1.29 3.43
C ASP A 53 14.57 -0.61 2.52
N GLN A 54 13.96 -1.35 1.58
CA GLN A 54 12.92 -0.81 0.69
C GLN A 54 11.64 -0.48 1.46
N GLU A 55 11.29 -1.32 2.43
CA GLU A 55 10.17 -1.07 3.36
C GLU A 55 10.39 0.23 4.12
N THR A 56 11.56 0.38 4.74
CA THR A 56 11.94 1.54 5.55
C THR A 56 11.94 2.81 4.69
N ALA A 57 12.56 2.78 3.51
CA ALA A 57 12.59 3.93 2.61
C ALA A 57 11.20 4.38 2.17
N ALA A 58 10.29 3.43 1.89
CA ALA A 58 8.92 3.75 1.53
C ALA A 58 8.14 4.35 2.71
N ILE A 59 8.31 3.82 3.92
CA ILE A 59 7.70 4.38 5.13
C ILE A 59 8.23 5.79 5.38
N GLU A 60 9.54 6.01 5.36
CA GLU A 60 10.12 7.34 5.61
C GLU A 60 9.68 8.39 4.58
N ALA A 61 9.40 7.98 3.34
CA ALA A 61 8.95 8.88 2.28
C ALA A 61 7.43 9.16 2.30
N LEU A 62 6.63 8.20 2.77
CA LEU A 62 5.16 8.25 2.66
C LEU A 62 4.44 8.42 4.01
N ASP A 63 5.11 8.20 5.14
CA ASP A 63 4.58 8.42 6.48
C ASP A 63 4.55 9.92 6.81
N GLY A 64 3.34 10.49 6.88
CA GLY A 64 3.10 11.90 7.20
C GLY A 64 2.59 12.78 6.05
N ALA A 65 2.32 12.20 4.87
CA ALA A 65 1.70 12.87 3.72
C ALA A 65 0.17 13.02 3.85
#